data_AF-A0A918E9N7-F1
#
_entry.id   AF-A0A918E9N7-F1
#
_cell.length_a   1.000
_cell.length_b   1.000
_cell.length_c   1.000
_cell.angle_alpha   90.00
_cell.angle_beta   90.00
_cell.angle_gamma   90.00
#
_symmetry.space_group_name_H-M   'P 1'
#
loop_
_entity.id
_entity.type
_entity.pdbx_description
1 polymer ?
#
loop_
_entity_poly.entity_id
_entity_poly.type
_entity_poly.pdbx_seq_one_letter_code
_entity_poly.pdbx_strand_id
1 'polypeptide(L)'
;MNRIRKKGAPTGSARVPRVVTEGRQRQVIYAVVEGESTERDYLSFVKERFCGEPRAFDIHVLWRRKGLKPDEVVAWALEKLDELDDPKREQVWAFFDRDDHSRVEDSYAKADAAGVKVAFSHPCFELWLLLHFASGVQGAPRSKSVQDQLRGAHKAFRDYDKRLEDAQRQALDGREHDAGRRAKTLIANCPSLGCTAGKGHARDCRVLDRAPSTDVWRLLAELGVLSR
;
A
#
# COMPACT_ATOMS: atom_id res chain seq x y z
N MET A 1 40.86 52.69 39.69
CA MET A 1 39.57 51.95 39.69
C MET A 1 39.33 51.41 38.27
N ASN A 2 39.94 50.26 37.94
CA ASN A 2 39.32 48.94 37.80
C ASN A 2 38.05 48.86 36.92
N ARG A 3 38.25 48.27 35.72
CA ARG A 3 37.44 47.30 34.93
C ARG A 3 35.90 47.53 34.89
N ILE A 4 35.18 47.33 33.79
CA ILE A 4 35.03 46.07 33.02
C ILE A 4 34.35 46.42 31.68
N ARG A 5 34.96 46.03 30.55
CA ARG A 5 34.28 45.86 29.26
C ARG A 5 33.36 44.64 29.36
N LYS A 6 32.06 44.78 29.09
CA LYS A 6 31.18 43.60 28.89
C LYS A 6 31.30 43.11 27.44
N LYS A 7 31.67 41.84 27.31
CA LYS A 7 31.72 41.01 26.10
C LYS A 7 30.57 39.98 26.18
N GLY A 8 29.92 39.67 25.06
CA GLY A 8 29.02 38.52 24.87
C GLY A 8 27.83 38.89 23.96
N ALA A 9 27.46 38.17 22.91
CA ALA A 9 27.87 36.85 22.39
C ALA A 9 27.82 36.84 20.84
N PRO A 10 28.59 35.97 20.15
CA PRO A 10 28.55 35.81 18.70
C PRO A 10 27.48 34.78 18.28
N THR A 11 27.32 34.65 16.95
CA THR A 11 26.66 33.56 16.20
C THR A 11 25.21 33.79 15.78
N GLY A 12 25.02 34.65 14.78
CA GLY A 12 24.07 34.33 13.72
C GLY A 12 24.64 33.14 12.94
N SER A 13 24.04 31.96 13.06
CA SER A 13 24.41 30.83 12.22
C SER A 13 23.96 31.14 10.80
N ALA A 14 24.92 31.49 9.94
CA ALA A 14 24.71 31.41 8.50
C ALA A 14 24.34 29.95 8.20
N ARG A 15 23.11 29.69 7.75
CA ARG A 15 22.74 28.39 7.20
C ARG A 15 23.66 28.14 6.01
N VAL A 16 24.65 27.29 6.20
CA VAL A 16 25.49 26.79 5.10
C VAL A 16 24.53 26.18 4.08
N PRO A 17 24.54 26.60 2.80
CA PRO A 17 23.79 25.91 1.77
C PRO A 17 24.30 24.48 1.73
N ARG A 18 23.44 23.51 2.09
CA ARG A 18 23.79 22.11 1.94
C ARG A 18 23.91 21.87 0.44
N VAL A 19 25.14 21.61 -0.02
CA VAL A 19 25.39 21.06 -1.35
C VAL A 19 24.65 19.73 -1.39
N VAL A 20 23.46 19.72 -1.99
CA VAL A 20 22.69 18.52 -2.23
C VAL A 20 23.37 17.85 -3.41
N THR A 21 24.22 16.88 -3.14
CA THR A 21 24.62 15.93 -4.17
C THR A 21 23.34 15.19 -4.60
N GLU A 22 23.01 15.27 -5.88
CA GLU A 22 21.89 14.57 -6.52
C GLU A 22 22.15 13.05 -6.53
N GLY A 23 22.08 12.43 -5.36
CA GLY A 23 21.84 11.00 -5.23
C GLY A 23 20.33 10.76 -5.23
N ARG A 24 19.85 9.74 -5.95
CA ARG A 24 18.44 9.33 -5.98
C ARG A 24 17.91 9.20 -4.54
N GLN A 25 17.14 10.18 -4.08
CA GLN A 25 16.69 10.25 -2.69
C GLN A 25 15.62 9.18 -2.44
N ARG A 26 15.81 8.44 -1.34
CA ARG A 26 14.96 7.32 -0.91
C ARG A 26 13.50 7.77 -0.73
N GLN A 27 12.56 7.04 -1.34
CA GLN A 27 11.13 7.25 -1.10
C GLN A 27 10.72 6.65 0.25
N VAL A 28 9.78 7.26 0.98
CA VAL A 28 9.28 6.75 2.26
C VAL A 28 7.77 6.56 2.14
N ILE A 29 7.30 5.35 2.41
CA ILE A 29 5.89 5.00 2.36
C ILE A 29 5.37 4.77 3.78
N TYR A 30 4.35 5.52 4.19
CA TYR A 30 3.56 5.23 5.38
C TYR A 30 2.29 4.48 4.96
N ALA A 31 2.23 3.18 5.26
CA ALA A 31 1.10 2.33 4.89
C ALA A 31 0.22 2.08 6.12
N VAL A 32 -0.95 2.72 6.18
CA VAL A 32 -1.97 2.45 7.19
C VAL A 32 -2.80 1.25 6.73
N VAL A 33 -2.84 0.18 7.53
CA VAL A 33 -3.50 -1.07 7.17
C VAL A 33 -4.70 -1.38 8.07
N GLU A 34 -5.74 -1.95 7.47
CA GLU A 34 -6.95 -2.39 8.17
C GLU A 34 -6.68 -3.58 9.10
N GLY A 35 -6.05 -4.63 8.59
CA GLY A 35 -5.73 -5.85 9.32
C GLY A 35 -4.41 -5.80 10.10
N GLU A 36 -4.30 -6.66 11.12
CA GLU A 36 -3.11 -6.73 11.99
C GLU A 36 -2.03 -7.73 11.52
N SER A 37 -2.31 -8.50 10.47
CA SER A 37 -1.49 -9.68 10.11
C SER A 37 -1.09 -9.71 8.63
N THR A 38 -1.99 -10.09 7.72
CA THR A 38 -1.64 -10.40 6.32
C THR A 38 -0.94 -9.25 5.60
N GLU A 39 -1.52 -8.05 5.65
CA GLU A 39 -1.02 -6.86 4.97
C GLU A 39 0.33 -6.46 5.54
N ARG A 40 0.49 -6.53 6.87
CA ARG A 40 1.76 -6.24 7.55
C ARG A 40 2.85 -7.21 7.13
N ASP A 41 2.57 -8.51 7.16
CA ASP A 41 3.54 -9.52 6.80
C ASP A 41 3.93 -9.41 5.31
N TYR A 42 2.97 -9.08 4.43
CA TYR A 42 3.23 -8.87 3.00
C TYR A 42 4.08 -7.61 2.75
N LEU A 43 3.75 -6.48 3.38
CA LEU A 43 4.51 -5.24 3.22
C LEU A 43 5.93 -5.37 3.80
N SER A 44 6.11 -6.13 4.88
CA SER A 44 7.44 -6.50 5.39
C SER A 44 8.22 -7.30 4.35
N PHE A 45 7.60 -8.32 3.75
CA PHE A 45 8.18 -9.09 2.66
C PHE A 45 8.60 -8.22 1.48
N VAL A 46 7.72 -7.33 0.99
CA VAL A 46 8.04 -6.40 -0.12
C VAL A 46 9.22 -5.50 0.24
N LYS A 47 9.23 -4.96 1.46
CA LYS A 47 10.34 -4.15 1.96
C LYS A 47 11.64 -4.96 1.93
N GLU A 48 11.70 -6.09 2.59
CA GLU A 48 12.90 -6.95 2.67
C GLU A 48 13.41 -7.37 1.28
N ARG A 49 12.48 -7.69 0.36
CA ARG A 49 12.81 -8.25 -0.95
C ARG A 49 13.28 -7.21 -1.97
N PHE A 50 12.73 -6.00 -1.93
CA PHE A 50 12.92 -4.99 -2.99
C PHE A 50 13.59 -3.70 -2.52
N CYS A 51 13.82 -3.49 -1.21
CA CYS A 51 14.51 -2.29 -0.72
C CYS A 51 16.04 -2.29 -0.94
N GLY A 52 16.54 -2.92 -2.02
CA GLY A 52 17.94 -3.27 -2.28
C GLY A 52 18.95 -2.10 -2.17
N GLU A 53 20.25 -2.36 -2.32
CA GLU A 53 21.29 -1.34 -2.14
C GLU A 53 21.65 -0.61 -3.46
N PRO A 54 21.62 0.74 -3.52
CA PRO A 54 21.22 1.66 -2.45
C PRO A 54 19.70 1.69 -2.25
N ARG A 55 19.26 1.77 -0.99
CA ARG A 55 17.84 1.70 -0.59
C ARG A 55 16.98 2.69 -1.38
N ALA A 56 16.26 2.17 -2.38
CA ALA A 56 15.38 2.98 -3.21
C ALA A 56 14.16 3.52 -2.45
N PHE A 57 13.67 2.75 -1.47
CA PHE A 57 12.51 3.13 -0.65
C PHE A 57 12.56 2.58 0.79
N ASP A 58 11.64 3.05 1.65
CA ASP A 58 11.26 2.47 2.93
C ASP A 58 9.74 2.30 3.01
N ILE A 59 9.30 1.32 3.81
CA ILE A 59 7.89 1.14 4.16
C ILE A 59 7.76 1.10 5.68
N HIS A 60 6.94 1.99 6.22
CA HIS A 60 6.50 2.04 7.61
C HIS A 60 5.04 1.61 7.66
N VAL A 61 4.79 0.44 8.24
CA VAL A 61 3.43 -0.10 8.37
C VAL A 61 2.82 0.41 9.68
N LEU A 62 1.71 1.12 9.57
CA LEU A 62 0.91 1.65 10.68
C LEU A 62 -0.33 0.78 10.85
N TRP A 63 -0.47 0.16 12.02
CA TRP A 63 -1.53 -0.80 12.31
C TRP A 63 -1.94 -0.71 13.79
N ARG A 64 -3.13 -1.24 14.14
CA ARG A 64 -3.59 -1.37 15.53
C ARG A 64 -4.08 -2.78 15.81
N ARG A 65 -3.92 -3.21 17.05
CA ARG A 65 -4.47 -4.47 17.55
C ARG A 65 -6.01 -4.45 17.42
N LYS A 66 -6.60 -5.56 16.97
CA LYS A 66 -8.03 -5.71 16.61
C LYS A 66 -8.44 -5.09 15.26
N GLY A 67 -7.48 -4.57 14.51
CA GLY A 67 -7.72 -3.93 13.23
C GLY A 67 -8.38 -2.55 13.32
N LEU A 68 -8.62 -1.98 12.16
CA LEU A 68 -9.29 -0.70 11.93
C LEU A 68 -10.47 -0.93 10.99
N LYS A 69 -11.40 0.03 10.93
CA LYS A 69 -12.38 0.12 9.83
C LYS A 69 -11.84 1.03 8.72
N PRO A 70 -12.37 0.97 7.49
CA PRO A 70 -11.92 1.82 6.39
C PRO A 70 -11.88 3.32 6.72
N ASP A 71 -12.86 3.83 7.48
CA ASP A 71 -12.88 5.23 7.88
C ASP A 71 -11.83 5.59 8.93
N GLU A 72 -11.46 4.64 9.80
CA GLU A 72 -10.40 4.80 10.79
C GLU A 72 -9.02 4.72 10.13
N VAL A 73 -8.84 3.82 9.15
CA VAL A 73 -7.64 3.77 8.29
C VAL A 73 -7.44 5.12 7.60
N VAL A 74 -8.50 5.65 6.96
CA VAL A 74 -8.41 6.93 6.25
C VAL A 74 -8.22 8.11 7.20
N ALA A 75 -8.87 8.13 8.37
CA ALA A 75 -8.64 9.18 9.36
C ALA A 75 -7.18 9.23 9.80
N TRP A 76 -6.58 8.09 10.13
CA TRP A 76 -5.17 8.03 10.52
C TRP A 76 -4.23 8.34 9.35
N ALA A 77 -4.59 7.95 8.13
CA ALA A 77 -3.82 8.31 6.94
C ALA A 77 -3.78 9.83 6.71
N LEU A 78 -4.89 10.53 6.96
CA LEU A 78 -4.95 11.99 6.87
C LEU A 78 -4.11 12.67 7.96
N GLU A 79 -4.23 12.21 9.21
CA GLU A 79 -3.34 12.67 10.29
C GLU A 79 -1.88 12.49 9.91
N LYS A 80 -1.53 11.33 9.33
CA LYS A 80 -0.17 11.07 8.89
C LYS A 80 0.28 11.93 7.72
N LEU A 81 -0.65 12.30 6.84
CA LEU A 81 -0.39 13.17 5.68
C LEU A 81 -0.01 14.59 6.15
N ASP A 82 -0.68 15.09 7.19
CA ASP A 82 -0.40 16.41 7.77
C ASP A 82 0.96 16.46 8.51
N GLU A 83 1.51 15.30 8.89
CA GLU A 83 2.82 15.17 9.56
C GLU A 83 4.01 15.04 8.59
N LEU A 84 3.80 14.99 7.27
CA LEU A 84 4.90 14.78 6.32
C LEU A 84 5.83 16.00 6.24
N ASP A 85 7.14 15.76 6.25
CA ASP A 85 8.17 16.79 6.16
C ASP A 85 8.54 17.10 4.69
N ASP A 86 8.59 16.08 3.82
CA ASP A 86 8.91 16.18 2.40
C ASP A 86 7.90 15.40 1.53
N PRO A 87 6.77 16.02 1.14
CA PRO A 87 5.76 15.40 0.28
C PRO A 87 6.26 14.95 -1.10
N LYS A 88 7.47 15.34 -1.52
CA LYS A 88 8.06 14.84 -2.78
C LYS A 88 8.67 13.44 -2.62
N ARG A 89 8.98 13.04 -1.38
CA ARG A 89 9.63 11.75 -1.07
C ARG A 89 8.76 10.86 -0.22
N GLU A 90 7.90 11.46 0.60
CA GLU A 90 7.03 10.77 1.53
C GLU A 90 5.63 10.63 0.94
N GLN A 91 5.01 9.48 1.17
CA GLN A 91 3.66 9.20 0.70
C GLN A 91 2.90 8.44 1.77
N VAL A 92 1.59 8.72 1.87
CA VAL A 92 0.68 7.95 2.72
C VAL A 92 -0.21 7.07 1.85
N TRP A 93 -0.34 5.81 2.26
CA TRP A 93 -1.19 4.81 1.64
C TRP A 93 -2.19 4.26 2.65
N ALA A 94 -3.45 4.19 2.26
CA ALA A 94 -4.53 3.53 3.01
C ALA A 94 -4.82 2.16 2.38
N PHE A 95 -4.72 1.10 3.18
CA PHE A 95 -5.07 -0.27 2.80
C PHE A 95 -6.32 -0.68 3.55
N PHE A 96 -7.36 -1.01 2.80
CA PHE A 96 -8.60 -1.52 3.36
C PHE A 96 -9.35 -2.36 2.34
N ASP A 97 -10.15 -3.28 2.85
CA ASP A 97 -10.93 -4.23 2.10
C ASP A 97 -12.35 -3.73 1.90
N ARG A 98 -13.08 -4.38 0.98
CA ARG A 98 -14.50 -4.09 0.81
C ARG A 98 -15.36 -4.67 1.94
N ASP A 99 -14.95 -5.82 2.46
CA ASP A 99 -15.81 -6.71 3.25
C ASP A 99 -16.59 -5.99 4.37
N ASP A 100 -17.90 -6.25 4.46
CA ASP A 100 -18.86 -5.78 5.47
C ASP A 100 -18.74 -4.33 6.01
N HIS A 101 -18.26 -3.39 5.19
CA HIS A 101 -18.11 -2.00 5.59
C HIS A 101 -18.97 -1.04 4.75
N SER A 102 -19.95 -0.41 5.39
CA SER A 102 -20.85 0.56 4.77
C SER A 102 -20.18 1.87 4.37
N ARG A 103 -19.01 2.18 4.94
CA ARG A 103 -18.30 3.46 4.77
C ARG A 103 -17.22 3.47 3.69
N VAL A 104 -17.03 2.37 2.97
CA VAL A 104 -15.96 2.22 1.96
C VAL A 104 -15.99 3.33 0.90
N GLU A 105 -17.17 3.67 0.39
CA GLU A 105 -17.32 4.70 -0.65
C GLU A 105 -16.88 6.08 -0.14
N ASP A 106 -17.37 6.49 1.03
CA ASP A 106 -17.01 7.76 1.66
C ASP A 106 -15.53 7.80 2.06
N SER A 107 -15.00 6.70 2.62
CA SER A 107 -13.58 6.58 2.99
C SER A 107 -12.67 6.70 1.78
N TYR A 108 -12.99 6.00 0.68
CA TYR A 108 -12.22 6.08 -0.56
C TYR A 108 -12.25 7.49 -1.15
N ALA A 109 -13.43 8.11 -1.24
CA ALA A 109 -13.57 9.47 -1.77
C ALA A 109 -12.81 10.50 -0.92
N LYS A 110 -12.85 10.36 0.41
CA LYS A 110 -12.13 11.25 1.34
C LYS A 110 -10.61 11.11 1.19
N ALA A 111 -10.10 9.88 1.07
CA ALA A 111 -8.68 9.62 0.85
C ALA A 111 -8.20 10.20 -0.49
N ASP A 112 -8.92 9.92 -1.57
CA ASP A 112 -8.60 10.40 -2.93
C ASP A 112 -8.59 11.94 -2.99
N ALA A 113 -9.60 12.60 -2.42
CA ALA A 113 -9.68 14.06 -2.38
C ALA A 113 -8.53 14.73 -1.62
N ALA A 114 -7.96 14.06 -0.62
CA ALA A 114 -6.83 14.56 0.16
C ALA A 114 -5.46 14.20 -0.43
N GLY A 115 -5.41 13.37 -1.49
CA GLY A 115 -4.15 12.88 -2.05
C GLY A 115 -3.53 11.71 -1.29
N VAL A 116 -4.28 11.05 -0.39
CA VAL A 116 -3.89 9.77 0.19
C VAL A 116 -4.08 8.69 -0.88
N LYS A 117 -3.04 7.91 -1.17
CA LYS A 117 -3.14 6.80 -2.12
C LYS A 117 -3.89 5.63 -1.48
N VAL A 118 -4.68 4.91 -2.26
CA VAL A 118 -5.52 3.81 -1.74
C VAL A 118 -5.13 2.49 -2.38
N ALA A 119 -4.85 1.49 -1.57
CA ALA A 119 -4.70 0.09 -1.94
C ALA A 119 -5.94 -0.69 -1.47
N PHE A 120 -7.01 -0.57 -2.25
CA PHE A 120 -8.30 -1.20 -2.00
C PHE A 120 -8.33 -2.63 -2.53
N SER A 121 -8.95 -3.57 -1.81
CA SER A 121 -9.20 -4.93 -2.32
C SER A 121 -10.65 -5.36 -2.15
N HIS A 122 -11.22 -5.96 -3.20
CA HIS A 122 -12.58 -6.47 -3.21
C HIS A 122 -12.57 -7.94 -3.65
N PRO A 123 -12.98 -8.88 -2.78
CA PRO A 123 -13.57 -8.65 -1.46
C PRO A 123 -12.56 -8.36 -0.35
N CYS A 124 -11.35 -8.94 -0.45
CA CYS A 124 -10.34 -8.87 0.61
C CYS A 124 -8.91 -8.90 0.06
N PHE A 125 -7.94 -8.57 0.91
CA PHE A 125 -6.52 -8.55 0.58
C PHE A 125 -6.01 -9.91 0.06
N GLU A 126 -6.56 -11.03 0.53
CA GLU A 126 -6.13 -12.36 0.05
C GLU A 126 -6.36 -12.57 -1.45
N LEU A 127 -7.20 -11.73 -2.10
CA LEU A 127 -7.30 -11.73 -3.56
C LEU A 127 -5.94 -11.43 -4.19
N TRP A 128 -5.21 -10.43 -3.67
CA TRP A 128 -3.89 -10.09 -4.15
C TRP A 128 -2.92 -11.27 -4.05
N LEU A 129 -2.98 -12.02 -2.94
CA LEU A 129 -2.16 -13.21 -2.75
C LEU A 129 -2.55 -14.33 -3.73
N LEU A 130 -3.86 -14.59 -3.91
CA LEU A 130 -4.37 -15.57 -4.87
C LEU A 130 -3.91 -15.27 -6.29
N LEU A 131 -3.85 -13.99 -6.68
CA LEU A 131 -3.43 -13.56 -8.01
C LEU A 131 -1.96 -13.89 -8.32
N HIS A 132 -1.13 -14.26 -7.34
CA HIS A 132 0.21 -14.79 -7.62
C HIS A 132 0.15 -16.19 -8.25
N PHE A 133 -0.96 -16.93 -8.06
CA PHE A 133 -1.12 -18.32 -8.51
C PHE A 133 -2.23 -18.51 -9.54
N ALA A 134 -3.32 -17.76 -9.44
CA ALA A 134 -4.53 -17.91 -10.27
C ALA A 134 -4.90 -16.61 -10.98
N SER A 135 -5.60 -16.70 -12.12
CA SER A 135 -6.01 -15.54 -12.93
C SER A 135 -7.16 -14.72 -12.32
N GLY A 136 -7.83 -15.23 -11.28
CA GLY A 136 -8.98 -14.60 -10.66
C GLY A 136 -9.67 -15.53 -9.67
N VAL A 137 -10.89 -15.17 -9.27
CA VAL A 137 -11.73 -15.93 -8.34
C VAL A 137 -12.77 -16.70 -9.14
N GLN A 138 -12.90 -18.00 -8.86
CA GLN A 138 -13.99 -18.81 -9.39
C GLN A 138 -15.27 -18.61 -8.57
N GLY A 139 -16.39 -18.40 -9.26
CA GLY A 139 -17.69 -18.15 -8.64
C GLY A 139 -17.82 -16.74 -8.02
N ALA A 140 -18.85 -16.55 -7.19
CA ALA A 140 -19.11 -15.25 -6.56
C ALA A 140 -17.99 -14.90 -5.55
N PRO A 141 -17.31 -13.75 -5.71
CA PRO A 141 -16.16 -13.42 -4.89
C PRO A 141 -16.58 -12.97 -3.48
N ARG A 142 -16.29 -13.81 -2.48
CA ARG A 142 -16.42 -13.51 -1.04
C ARG A 142 -15.09 -13.78 -0.34
N SER A 143 -14.80 -13.11 0.77
CA SER A 143 -13.52 -13.26 1.48
C SER A 143 -13.19 -14.73 1.78
N LYS A 144 -14.17 -15.49 2.26
CA LYS A 144 -14.02 -16.94 2.50
C LYS A 144 -13.71 -17.72 1.23
N SER A 145 -14.39 -17.46 0.10
CA SER A 145 -14.15 -18.20 -1.14
C SER A 145 -12.77 -17.90 -1.74
N VAL A 146 -12.29 -16.66 -1.57
CA VAL A 146 -10.93 -16.26 -1.96
C VAL A 146 -9.89 -16.98 -1.12
N GLN A 147 -10.07 -17.03 0.20
CA GLN A 147 -9.18 -17.74 1.11
C GLN A 147 -9.14 -19.24 0.83
N ASP A 148 -10.29 -19.88 0.59
CA ASP A 148 -10.35 -21.30 0.26
C ASP A 148 -9.64 -21.61 -1.08
N GLN A 149 -9.81 -20.73 -2.08
CA GLN A 149 -9.09 -20.85 -3.35
C GLN A 149 -7.59 -20.62 -3.19
N LEU A 150 -7.16 -19.67 -2.34
CA LEU A 150 -5.74 -19.46 -2.01
C LEU A 150 -5.13 -20.71 -1.37
N ARG A 151 -5.83 -21.34 -0.42
CA ARG A 151 -5.41 -22.61 0.20
C ARG A 151 -5.29 -23.75 -0.80
N GLY A 152 -6.13 -23.76 -1.83
CA GLY A 152 -6.08 -24.74 -2.93
C GLY A 152 -5.03 -24.43 -4.00
N ALA A 153 -4.63 -23.17 -4.17
CA ALA A 153 -3.80 -22.73 -5.28
C ALA A 153 -2.31 -23.07 -5.13
N HIS A 154 -1.81 -23.19 -3.90
CA HIS A 154 -0.41 -23.52 -3.65
C HIS A 154 -0.20 -24.24 -2.32
N LYS A 155 0.69 -25.25 -2.29
CA LYS A 155 0.94 -26.09 -1.10
C LYS A 155 1.35 -25.31 0.15
N ALA A 156 2.08 -24.20 -0.01
CA ALA A 156 2.50 -23.35 1.10
C ALA A 156 1.32 -22.61 1.77
N PHE A 157 0.21 -22.46 1.07
CA PHE A 157 -0.98 -21.78 1.58
C PHE A 157 -2.04 -22.73 2.11
N ARG A 158 -1.82 -24.06 2.08
CA ARG A 158 -2.83 -25.07 2.47
C ARG A 158 -3.47 -24.77 3.84
N ASP A 159 -2.63 -24.42 4.81
CA ASP A 159 -3.03 -24.13 6.19
C ASP A 159 -2.98 -22.62 6.49
N TYR A 160 -3.11 -21.79 5.46
CA TYR A 160 -3.06 -20.33 5.61
C TYR A 160 -4.17 -19.82 6.53
N ASP A 161 -3.74 -19.12 7.58
CA ASP A 161 -4.58 -18.45 8.58
C ASP A 161 -4.06 -17.03 8.85
N LYS A 162 -4.08 -16.19 7.80
CA LYS A 162 -3.73 -14.75 7.85
C LYS A 162 -2.27 -14.39 8.19
N ARG A 163 -1.35 -15.36 8.20
CA ARG A 163 0.09 -15.12 8.39
C ARG A 163 0.88 -15.49 7.15
N LEU A 164 1.90 -14.68 6.83
CA LEU A 164 2.85 -14.98 5.76
C LEU A 164 4.21 -15.33 6.37
N GLU A 165 4.39 -16.62 6.64
CA GLU A 165 5.66 -17.20 7.05
C GLU A 165 6.59 -17.38 5.84
N ASP A 166 7.80 -17.87 6.09
CA ASP A 166 8.85 -17.99 5.08
C ASP A 166 8.40 -18.83 3.87
N ALA A 167 7.66 -19.92 4.10
CA ALA A 167 7.17 -20.77 3.02
C ALA A 167 6.18 -20.03 2.09
N GLN A 168 5.30 -19.19 2.65
CA GLN A 168 4.38 -18.38 1.85
C GLN A 168 5.13 -17.24 1.14
N ARG A 169 6.07 -16.57 1.82
CA ARG A 169 6.91 -15.51 1.22
C ARG A 169 7.70 -16.05 0.02
N GLN A 170 8.35 -17.20 0.16
CA GLN A 170 9.08 -17.86 -0.93
C GLN A 170 8.15 -18.29 -2.07
N ALA A 171 6.91 -18.68 -1.78
CA ALA A 171 5.94 -19.04 -2.82
C ALA A 171 5.48 -17.83 -3.65
N LEU A 172 5.45 -16.64 -3.05
CA LEU A 172 5.07 -15.39 -3.70
C LEU A 172 6.23 -14.77 -4.52
N ASP A 173 7.47 -14.90 -4.04
CA ASP A 173 8.66 -14.30 -4.67
C ASP A 173 8.81 -14.70 -6.15
N GLY A 174 8.99 -13.69 -6.99
CA GLY A 174 9.15 -13.84 -8.43
C GLY A 174 7.84 -13.92 -9.20
N ARG A 175 6.67 -13.86 -8.53
CA ARG A 175 5.33 -13.89 -9.16
C ARG A 175 4.63 -12.53 -9.12
N GLU A 176 5.26 -11.48 -8.64
CA GLU A 176 4.67 -10.15 -8.48
C GLU A 176 4.21 -9.58 -9.83
N HIS A 177 5.01 -9.77 -10.88
CA HIS A 177 4.64 -9.34 -12.23
C HIS A 177 3.41 -10.07 -12.76
N ASP A 178 3.26 -11.35 -12.44
CA ASP A 178 2.08 -12.13 -12.84
C ASP A 178 0.85 -11.65 -12.07
N ALA A 179 0.99 -11.45 -10.75
CA ALA A 179 -0.07 -10.90 -9.90
C ALA A 179 -0.52 -9.53 -10.39
N GLY A 180 0.43 -8.64 -10.72
CA GLY A 180 0.14 -7.32 -11.29
C GLY A 180 -0.62 -7.39 -12.62
N ARG A 181 -0.19 -8.25 -13.55
CA ARG A 181 -0.90 -8.45 -14.83
C ARG A 181 -2.31 -9.00 -14.63
N ARG A 182 -2.49 -9.95 -13.72
CA ARG A 182 -3.80 -10.55 -13.41
C ARG A 182 -4.72 -9.55 -12.71
N ALA A 183 -4.21 -8.75 -11.77
CA ALA A 183 -4.96 -7.67 -11.13
C ALA A 183 -5.44 -6.62 -12.16
N LYS A 184 -4.57 -6.19 -13.09
CA LYS A 184 -4.95 -5.31 -14.21
C LYS A 184 -6.00 -5.96 -15.11
N THR A 185 -5.89 -7.27 -15.36
CA THR A 185 -6.89 -8.01 -16.16
C THR A 185 -8.27 -8.01 -15.50
N LEU A 186 -8.35 -8.11 -14.17
CA LEU A 186 -9.64 -8.03 -13.46
C LEU A 186 -10.37 -6.70 -13.69
N ILE A 187 -9.64 -5.59 -13.89
CA ILE A 187 -10.22 -4.28 -14.18
C ILE A 187 -11.02 -4.30 -15.50
N ALA A 188 -10.59 -5.09 -16.47
CA ALA A 188 -11.32 -5.24 -17.74
C ALA A 188 -12.68 -5.92 -17.57
N ASN A 189 -12.91 -6.61 -16.45
CA ASN A 189 -14.21 -7.20 -16.11
C ASN A 189 -15.12 -6.23 -15.34
N CYS A 190 -14.66 -5.01 -15.08
CA CYS A 190 -15.47 -4.00 -14.42
C CYS A 190 -16.62 -3.56 -15.34
N PRO A 191 -17.86 -3.41 -14.82
CA PRO A 191 -19.02 -3.04 -15.64
C PRO A 191 -18.95 -1.59 -16.18
N SER A 192 -18.09 -0.73 -15.64
CA SER A 192 -17.94 0.65 -16.13
C SER A 192 -17.16 0.70 -17.43
N LEU A 193 -17.75 1.32 -18.46
CA LEU A 193 -17.21 1.45 -19.82
C LEU A 193 -15.85 2.18 -19.89
N GLY A 194 -15.52 2.99 -18.87
CA GLY A 194 -14.24 3.71 -18.80
C GLY A 194 -13.09 2.89 -18.22
N CYS A 195 -13.38 1.73 -17.61
CA CYS A 195 -12.39 0.90 -16.95
C CYS A 195 -11.66 0.01 -17.94
N THR A 196 -10.33 0.00 -17.90
CA THR A 196 -9.51 -0.86 -18.76
C THR A 196 -8.27 -1.34 -18.02
N ALA A 197 -7.72 -2.48 -18.43
CA ALA A 197 -6.46 -2.99 -17.86
C ALA A 197 -5.28 -2.00 -18.00
N GLY A 198 -5.27 -1.18 -19.05
CA GLY A 198 -4.21 -0.19 -19.31
C GLY A 198 -4.35 1.13 -18.54
N LYS A 199 -5.58 1.59 -18.28
CA LYS A 199 -5.84 2.87 -17.58
C LYS A 199 -6.23 2.71 -16.12
N GLY A 200 -6.58 1.49 -15.71
CA GLY A 200 -7.21 1.23 -14.42
C GLY A 200 -8.71 1.58 -14.42
N HIS A 201 -9.28 1.69 -13.22
CA HIS A 201 -10.65 2.15 -13.05
C HIS A 201 -10.81 3.63 -13.40
N ALA A 202 -11.88 3.96 -14.11
CA ALA A 202 -12.23 5.34 -14.41
C ALA A 202 -12.58 6.13 -13.14
N ARG A 203 -12.46 7.46 -13.21
CA ARG A 203 -12.70 8.35 -12.06
C ARG A 203 -14.14 8.26 -11.54
N ASP A 204 -15.09 8.05 -12.42
CA ASP A 204 -16.52 7.87 -12.16
C ASP A 204 -16.90 6.41 -11.87
N CYS A 205 -15.95 5.46 -11.96
CA CYS A 205 -16.19 4.08 -11.59
C CYS A 205 -16.41 3.98 -10.08
N ARG A 206 -17.65 3.70 -9.71
CA ARG A 206 -18.04 3.43 -8.33
C ARG A 206 -17.14 2.36 -7.71
N VAL A 207 -16.52 2.66 -6.58
CA VAL A 207 -15.59 1.73 -5.91
C VAL A 207 -16.27 0.42 -5.51
N LEU A 208 -17.56 0.50 -5.20
CA LEU A 208 -18.35 -0.65 -4.76
C LEU A 208 -18.64 -1.67 -5.88
N ASP A 209 -18.48 -1.28 -7.15
CA ASP A 209 -18.74 -2.13 -8.31
C ASP A 209 -17.45 -2.77 -8.86
N ARG A 210 -16.31 -2.51 -8.22
CA ARG A 210 -14.98 -3.02 -8.62
C ARG A 210 -14.79 -4.46 -8.10
N ALA A 211 -15.63 -5.40 -8.52
CA ALA A 211 -15.67 -6.77 -8.00
C ALA A 211 -15.39 -7.84 -9.08
N PRO A 212 -14.45 -8.77 -8.87
CA PRO A 212 -13.33 -8.68 -7.93
C PRO A 212 -12.27 -7.69 -8.43
N SER A 213 -11.57 -7.03 -7.52
CA SER A 213 -10.45 -6.12 -7.87
C SER A 213 -9.47 -5.97 -6.72
N THR A 214 -8.23 -5.58 -7.02
CA THR A 214 -7.29 -5.12 -6.01
C THR A 214 -6.37 -4.06 -6.60
N ASP A 215 -6.11 -3.01 -5.82
CA ASP A 215 -5.24 -1.89 -6.17
C ASP A 215 -3.84 -2.02 -5.54
N VAL A 216 -3.53 -3.12 -4.83
CA VAL A 216 -2.23 -3.34 -4.18
C VAL A 216 -1.06 -3.30 -5.18
N TRP A 217 -1.28 -3.74 -6.42
CA TRP A 217 -0.28 -3.66 -7.49
C TRP A 217 0.18 -2.21 -7.78
N ARG A 218 -0.65 -1.21 -7.47
CA ARG A 218 -0.29 0.21 -7.65
C ARG A 218 0.85 0.61 -6.72
N LEU A 219 0.89 0.07 -5.49
CA LEU A 219 2.02 0.29 -4.60
C LEU A 219 3.29 -0.27 -5.23
N LEU A 220 3.28 -1.51 -5.72
CA LEU A 220 4.46 -2.11 -6.33
C LEU A 220 4.90 -1.36 -7.61
N ALA A 221 3.96 -0.82 -8.38
CA ALA A 221 4.27 0.03 -9.54
C ALA A 221 4.84 1.40 -9.12
N GLU A 222 4.40 1.95 -7.98
CA GLU A 222 4.96 3.16 -7.39
C GLU A 222 6.41 2.94 -6.94
N LEU A 223 6.67 1.80 -6.28
CA LEU A 223 8.00 1.38 -5.83
C LEU A 223 8.95 0.99 -6.98
N GLY A 224 8.46 0.94 -8.21
CA GLY A 224 9.24 0.53 -9.39
C GLY A 224 9.49 -0.97 -9.49
N VAL A 225 8.79 -1.79 -8.69
CA VAL A 225 8.82 -3.26 -8.78
C VAL A 225 8.03 -3.73 -10.00
N LEU A 226 6.89 -3.09 -10.30
CA LEU A 226 6.06 -3.38 -11.46
C LEU A 226 6.12 -2.25 -12.49
N SER A 227 5.89 -2.58 -13.76
CA SER A 227 5.62 -1.58 -14.79
C SER A 227 4.27 -0.90 -14.53
N ARG A 228 4.28 0.43 -14.60
CA ARG A 228 3.07 1.27 -14.48
C ARG A 228 2.06 0.91 -15.55
#